data_AF-A0A5N5LKK4-F1
#
_entry.id   AF-A0A5N5LKK4-F1
#
_cell.length_a   1.000
_cell.length_b   1.000
_cell.length_c   1.000
_cell.angle_alpha   90.00
_cell.angle_beta   90.00
_cell.angle_gamma   90.00
#
_symmetry.space_group_name_H-M   'P 1'
#
loop_
_entity.id
_entity.type
_entity.pdbx_description
1 polymer ?
#
loop_
_entity_poly.entity_id
_entity_poly.type
_entity_poly.pdbx_seq_one_letter_code
_entity_poly.pdbx_strand_id
1 'polypeptide(L)'
;MTWIAACLCVLVLGMYQIIIGQTLNPDSERKVLGCNVTGEWHSELGSQLQLSAAGPEVRGVYRTAVESARGAAGPSREARVVGVISDGPQPTIAFSVLWAKGSCTTWVGQCFILPGGVQVLKTLWMLRSAAESSMDNWDNTRLGEDQFICARGVESL
;
A
#
# COMPACT_ATOMS: atom_id res chain seq x y z
N MET A 1 -37.16 57.66 19.15
CA MET A 1 -37.43 56.39 18.42
C MET A 1 -36.26 55.90 17.57
N THR A 2 -35.02 56.43 17.72
CA THR A 2 -33.87 56.08 16.87
C THR A 2 -32.87 55.09 17.52
N TRP A 3 -32.88 54.97 18.85
CA TRP A 3 -31.94 54.11 19.60
C TRP A 3 -32.23 52.60 19.50
N ILE A 4 -33.50 52.24 19.26
CA ILE A 4 -33.93 50.83 19.15
C ILE A 4 -33.40 50.20 17.85
N ALA A 5 -33.37 50.97 16.75
CA ALA A 5 -32.90 50.50 15.45
C ALA A 5 -31.38 50.22 15.44
N ALA A 6 -30.59 51.06 16.14
CA ALA A 6 -29.14 50.85 16.27
C ALA A 6 -28.84 49.57 17.09
N CYS A 7 -29.61 49.31 18.14
CA CYS A 7 -29.46 48.12 18.98
C CYS A 7 -29.76 46.83 18.22
N LEU A 8 -30.82 46.82 17.39
CA LEU A 8 -31.16 45.71 16.51
C LEU A 8 -30.07 45.43 15.45
N CYS A 9 -29.45 46.47 14.88
CA CYS A 9 -28.35 46.31 13.92
C CYS A 9 -27.11 45.64 14.53
N VAL A 10 -26.74 46.01 15.76
CA VAL A 10 -25.57 45.42 16.44
C VAL A 10 -25.81 43.95 16.79
N LEU A 11 -27.02 43.59 17.19
CA LEU A 11 -27.39 42.20 17.48
C LEU A 11 -27.39 41.32 16.22
N VAL A 12 -27.90 41.85 15.09
CA VAL A 12 -27.91 41.14 13.81
C VAL A 12 -26.49 40.94 13.26
N LEU A 13 -25.62 41.96 13.36
CA LEU A 13 -24.22 41.85 12.97
C LEU A 13 -23.43 40.88 13.88
N GLY A 14 -23.68 40.92 15.20
CA GLY A 14 -23.07 40.00 16.15
C GLY A 14 -23.48 38.55 15.91
N MET A 15 -24.76 38.30 15.63
CA MET A 15 -25.25 36.97 15.24
C MET A 15 -24.68 36.52 13.89
N TYR A 16 -24.55 37.41 12.91
CA TYR A 16 -23.97 37.08 11.60
C TYR A 16 -22.50 36.66 11.71
N GLN A 17 -21.71 37.33 12.57
CA GLN A 17 -20.32 36.94 12.84
C GLN A 17 -20.21 35.61 13.60
N ILE A 18 -21.14 35.30 14.50
CA ILE A 18 -21.22 34.00 15.18
C ILE A 18 -21.58 32.88 14.18
N ILE A 19 -22.52 33.13 13.25
CA ILE A 19 -22.89 32.17 12.21
C ILE A 19 -21.72 31.92 11.26
N ILE A 20 -21.00 32.97 10.81
CA ILE A 20 -19.79 32.80 9.99
C ILE A 20 -18.72 32.00 10.75
N GLY A 21 -18.51 32.31 12.04
CA GLY A 21 -17.57 31.59 12.92
C GLY A 21 -17.93 30.12 13.15
N GLN A 22 -19.21 29.75 13.10
CA GLN A 22 -19.68 28.37 13.21
C GLN A 22 -19.69 27.62 11.85
N THR A 23 -19.64 28.33 10.72
CA THR A 23 -19.56 27.70 9.38
C THR A 23 -18.13 27.38 8.92
N LEU A 24 -17.10 27.92 9.58
CA LEU A 24 -15.74 27.41 9.45
C LEU A 24 -15.53 26.29 10.46
N ASN A 25 -16.23 25.19 10.25
CA ASN A 25 -16.00 23.93 10.93
C ASN A 25 -14.60 23.43 10.47
N PRO A 26 -13.52 23.53 11.27
CA PRO A 26 -12.22 23.00 10.87
C PRO A 26 -12.18 21.47 11.01
N ASP A 27 -13.31 20.85 11.39
CA ASP A 27 -13.42 19.44 11.74
C ASP A 27 -14.04 18.59 10.64
N SER A 28 -13.90 19.01 9.38
CA SER A 28 -13.66 18.00 8.35
C SER A 28 -12.23 17.50 8.55
N GLU A 29 -12.03 16.67 9.58
CA GLU A 29 -10.97 15.67 9.57
C GLU A 29 -11.04 15.02 8.19
N ARG A 30 -10.13 15.42 7.30
CA ARG A 30 -9.85 14.66 6.09
C ARG A 30 -9.42 13.32 6.64
N LYS A 31 -10.37 12.36 6.70
CA LYS A 31 -10.12 10.98 7.10
C LYS A 31 -8.91 10.58 6.29
N VAL A 32 -7.75 10.52 6.94
CA VAL A 32 -6.52 10.09 6.30
C VAL A 32 -6.80 8.62 6.04
N LEU A 33 -7.35 8.31 4.86
CA LEU A 33 -7.38 6.94 4.37
C LEU A 33 -5.91 6.53 4.43
N GLY A 34 -5.57 5.61 5.31
CA GLY A 34 -4.26 5.00 5.29
C GLY A 34 -4.17 4.07 4.09
N CYS A 35 -2.97 3.90 3.55
CA CYS A 35 -2.70 2.87 2.57
C CYS A 35 -2.81 1.51 3.27
N ASN A 36 -3.83 0.74 2.90
CA ASN A 36 -4.12 -0.56 3.48
C ASN A 36 -3.55 -1.65 2.58
N VAL A 37 -2.49 -2.32 3.05
CA VAL A 37 -1.86 -3.41 2.28
C VAL A 37 -2.75 -4.65 2.11
N THR A 38 -3.80 -4.81 2.92
CA THR A 38 -4.68 -5.99 2.84
C THR A 38 -5.57 -5.92 1.61
N GLY A 39 -5.43 -6.90 0.72
CA GLY A 39 -6.16 -6.96 -0.53
C GLY A 39 -5.37 -7.62 -1.64
N GLU A 40 -5.88 -7.47 -2.85
CA GLU A 40 -5.26 -7.96 -4.07
C GLU A 40 -4.50 -6.84 -4.78
N TRP A 41 -3.31 -7.19 -5.28
CA TRP A 41 -2.34 -6.29 -5.86
C TRP A 41 -1.79 -6.88 -7.15
N HIS A 42 -1.54 -6.04 -8.14
CA HIS A 42 -1.00 -6.45 -9.44
C HIS A 42 0.29 -5.69 -9.73
N SER A 43 1.36 -6.38 -10.09
CA SER A 43 2.60 -5.73 -10.54
C SER A 43 2.53 -5.33 -12.01
N GLU A 44 3.46 -4.48 -12.44
CA GLU A 44 3.68 -4.11 -13.84
C GLU A 44 4.03 -5.29 -14.75
N LEU A 45 4.51 -6.39 -14.18
CA LEU A 45 4.80 -7.65 -14.89
C LEU A 45 3.57 -8.57 -14.99
N GLY A 46 2.43 -8.17 -14.42
CA GLY A 46 1.20 -8.96 -14.39
C GLY A 46 1.17 -10.03 -13.28
N SER A 47 2.12 -10.02 -12.34
CA SER A 47 2.07 -10.89 -11.16
C SER A 47 0.99 -10.42 -10.20
N GLN A 48 0.40 -11.37 -9.46
CA GLN A 48 -0.64 -11.10 -8.47
C GLN A 48 -0.12 -11.34 -7.05
N LEU A 49 -0.50 -10.45 -6.14
CA LEU A 49 -0.13 -10.51 -4.74
C LEU A 49 -1.38 -10.32 -3.89
N GLN A 50 -1.77 -11.35 -3.15
CA GLN A 50 -2.87 -11.31 -2.20
C GLN A 50 -2.30 -11.23 -0.79
N LEU A 51 -2.63 -10.18 -0.04
CA LEU A 51 -2.15 -9.96 1.32
C LEU A 51 -3.28 -9.87 2.33
N SER A 52 -2.98 -10.34 3.55
CA SER A 52 -3.77 -10.16 4.77
C SER A 52 -2.84 -9.79 5.92
N ALA A 53 -3.14 -8.71 6.64
CA ALA A 53 -2.39 -8.30 7.82
C ALA A 53 -3.13 -8.63 9.13
N ALA A 54 -2.38 -9.07 10.14
CA ALA A 54 -2.87 -9.32 11.49
C ALA A 54 -1.83 -8.81 12.51
N GLY A 55 -2.08 -7.64 13.08
CA GLY A 55 -1.07 -6.91 13.86
C GLY A 55 0.14 -6.57 12.96
N PRO A 56 1.38 -6.79 13.44
CA PRO A 56 2.58 -6.48 12.66
C PRO A 56 2.91 -7.56 11.62
N GLU A 57 2.19 -8.67 11.57
CA GLU A 57 2.43 -9.75 10.61
C GLU A 57 1.61 -9.55 9.33
N VAL A 58 2.22 -9.87 8.19
CA VAL A 58 1.51 -10.02 6.92
C VAL A 58 1.69 -11.43 6.37
N ARG A 59 0.60 -12.00 5.86
CA ARG A 59 0.54 -13.31 5.22
C ARG A 59 -0.19 -13.19 3.90
N GLY A 60 -0.02 -14.17 3.02
CA GLY A 60 -0.65 -14.10 1.71
C GLY A 60 -0.24 -15.17 0.73
N VAL A 61 -0.53 -14.90 -0.52
CA VAL A 61 -0.12 -15.71 -1.68
C VAL A 61 0.41 -14.76 -2.75
N TYR A 62 1.54 -15.12 -3.34
CA TYR A 62 2.10 -14.47 -4.51
C TYR A 62 2.00 -15.44 -5.69
N ARG A 63 1.44 -14.98 -6.80
CA ARG A 63 1.36 -15.70 -8.07
C ARG A 63 2.17 -14.95 -9.12
N THR A 64 3.27 -15.53 -9.57
CA THR A 64 4.15 -14.87 -10.55
C THR A 64 3.69 -15.09 -11.98
N ALA A 65 3.71 -14.02 -12.78
CA ALA A 65 3.52 -14.11 -14.24
C ALA A 65 4.79 -14.61 -14.96
N VAL A 66 5.96 -14.40 -14.36
CA VAL A 66 7.28 -14.68 -14.94
C VAL A 66 8.11 -15.61 -14.07
N GLU A 67 9.02 -16.35 -14.70
CA GLU A 67 9.95 -17.23 -14.01
C GLU A 67 11.31 -17.22 -14.73
N SER A 68 12.40 -17.29 -13.97
CA SER A 68 13.77 -17.28 -14.52
C SER A 68 14.11 -18.54 -15.31
N ALA A 69 13.46 -19.66 -14.97
CA ALA A 69 13.55 -20.92 -15.66
C ALA A 69 12.20 -21.64 -15.60
N ARG A 70 11.88 -22.45 -16.62
CA ARG A 70 10.60 -23.14 -16.72
C ARG A 70 10.32 -24.02 -15.49
N GLY A 71 9.18 -23.78 -14.86
CA GLY A 71 8.73 -24.48 -13.66
C GLY A 71 9.51 -24.12 -12.39
N ALA A 72 10.30 -23.04 -12.36
CA ALA A 72 11.01 -22.61 -11.16
C ALA A 72 10.04 -22.20 -10.03
N ALA A 73 8.93 -21.56 -10.41
CA ALA A 73 7.86 -21.18 -9.48
C ALA A 73 6.86 -22.33 -9.20
N GLY A 74 7.07 -23.52 -9.77
CA GLY A 74 6.16 -24.66 -9.65
C GLY A 74 4.96 -24.60 -10.62
N PRO A 75 4.10 -25.64 -10.61
CA PRO A 75 3.02 -25.80 -11.59
C PRO A 75 1.98 -24.67 -11.57
N SER A 76 1.61 -24.18 -10.39
CA SER A 76 0.66 -23.07 -10.23
C SER A 76 1.32 -21.68 -10.27
N ARG A 77 2.65 -21.63 -10.25
CA ARG A 77 3.45 -20.40 -10.10
C ARG A 77 3.10 -19.60 -8.85
N GLU A 78 2.63 -20.28 -7.81
CA GLU A 78 2.22 -19.68 -6.54
C GLU A 78 3.16 -20.05 -5.39
N ALA A 79 3.36 -19.09 -4.50
CA ALA A 79 4.09 -19.27 -3.26
C ALA A 79 3.39 -18.55 -2.10
N ARG A 80 3.53 -19.09 -0.88
CA ARG A 80 3.02 -18.43 0.33
C ARG A 80 3.89 -17.22 0.67
N VAL A 81 3.22 -16.14 1.07
CA VAL A 81 3.85 -14.91 1.55
C VAL A 81 3.88 -14.91 3.07
N VAL A 82 5.03 -14.54 3.63
CA VAL A 82 5.21 -14.24 5.06
C VAL A 82 6.03 -12.96 5.18
N GLY A 83 5.62 -12.06 6.07
CA GLY A 83 6.31 -10.80 6.25
C GLY A 83 5.85 -10.02 7.47
N VAL A 84 6.27 -8.77 7.51
CA VAL A 84 5.90 -7.79 8.53
C VAL A 84 5.50 -6.45 7.90
N ILE A 85 4.73 -5.67 8.65
CA ILE A 85 4.25 -4.34 8.28
C ILE A 85 4.43 -3.38 9.45
N SER A 86 4.79 -2.12 9.15
CA SER A 86 4.83 -1.04 10.15
C SER A 86 3.45 -0.42 10.35
N ASP A 87 3.28 0.29 11.45
CA ASP A 87 2.11 1.15 11.65
C ASP A 87 2.17 2.42 10.76
N GLY A 88 1.10 3.20 10.80
CA GLY A 88 1.00 4.51 10.18
C GLY A 88 0.16 4.55 8.90
N PRO A 89 -0.14 5.76 8.39
CA PRO A 89 -1.04 5.94 7.25
C PRO A 89 -0.41 5.54 5.91
N GLN A 90 0.91 5.37 5.82
CA GLN A 90 1.62 4.94 4.60
C GLN A 90 2.71 3.96 5.01
N PRO A 91 2.32 2.73 5.40
CA PRO A 91 3.19 1.80 6.10
C PRO A 91 4.29 1.25 5.20
N THR A 92 5.44 0.99 5.81
CA THR A 92 6.52 0.19 5.22
C THR A 92 6.22 -1.29 5.41
N ILE A 93 6.67 -2.13 4.47
CA ILE A 93 6.41 -3.56 4.46
C ILE A 93 7.66 -4.31 4.03
N ALA A 94 7.86 -5.49 4.61
CA ALA A 94 8.85 -6.46 4.17
C ALA A 94 8.21 -7.85 4.12
N PHE A 95 8.32 -8.55 3.00
CA PHE A 95 7.74 -9.89 2.86
C PHE A 95 8.58 -10.78 1.97
N SER A 96 8.46 -12.09 2.16
CA SER A 96 9.23 -13.09 1.42
C SER A 96 8.37 -14.25 0.94
N VAL A 97 8.84 -14.92 -0.10
CA VAL A 97 8.27 -16.15 -0.64
C VAL A 97 9.37 -17.19 -0.87
N LEU A 98 9.01 -18.47 -0.70
CA LEU A 98 9.84 -19.61 -1.06
C LEU A 98 9.21 -20.30 -2.27
N TRP A 99 9.97 -20.40 -3.36
CA TRP A 99 9.52 -21.02 -4.61
C TRP A 99 9.68 -22.54 -4.56
N ALA A 100 8.90 -23.24 -5.39
CA ALA A 100 8.84 -24.70 -5.39
C ALA A 100 10.20 -25.41 -5.59
N LYS A 101 11.11 -24.81 -6.36
CA LYS A 101 12.47 -25.35 -6.60
C LYS A 101 13.55 -24.82 -5.65
N GLY A 102 13.16 -24.15 -4.55
CA GLY A 102 14.08 -23.78 -3.47
C GLY A 102 14.71 -22.39 -3.58
N SER A 103 14.54 -21.67 -4.69
CA SER A 103 14.85 -20.22 -4.71
C SER A 103 13.89 -19.45 -3.80
N CYS A 104 14.31 -18.31 -3.27
CA CYS A 104 13.44 -17.43 -2.50
C CYS A 104 13.52 -15.98 -3.00
N THR A 105 12.45 -15.23 -2.81
CA THR A 105 12.43 -13.80 -3.12
C THR A 105 11.94 -13.04 -1.90
N THR A 106 12.55 -11.88 -1.64
CA THR A 106 12.12 -10.96 -0.61
C THR A 106 11.91 -9.58 -1.20
N TRP A 107 10.88 -8.88 -0.75
CA TRP A 107 10.54 -7.52 -1.11
C TRP A 107 10.60 -6.65 0.13
N VAL A 108 11.09 -5.42 -0.03
CA VAL A 108 10.95 -4.34 0.94
C VAL A 108 10.38 -3.12 0.23
N GLY A 109 9.51 -2.38 0.90
CA GLY A 109 8.85 -1.26 0.25
C GLY A 109 7.94 -0.45 1.15
N GLN A 110 7.14 0.40 0.52
CA GLN A 110 6.21 1.28 1.20
C GLN A 110 4.91 1.44 0.40
N CYS A 111 3.79 1.44 1.13
CA CYS A 111 2.46 1.65 0.60
C CYS A 111 2.14 3.15 0.59
N PHE A 112 1.84 3.69 -0.58
CA PHE A 112 1.50 5.10 -0.79
C PHE A 112 0.06 5.24 -1.31
N ILE A 113 -0.56 6.38 -1.00
CA ILE A 113 -1.79 6.81 -1.67
C ILE A 113 -1.46 7.93 -2.63
N LEU A 114 -1.74 7.70 -3.91
CA LEU A 114 -1.57 8.68 -4.98
C LEU A 114 -2.80 9.61 -5.07
N PRO A 115 -2.67 10.77 -5.74
CA PRO A 115 -3.82 11.57 -6.14
C PRO A 115 -4.88 10.70 -6.83
N GLY A 116 -6.15 10.92 -6.50
CA GLY A 116 -7.26 10.07 -6.96
C GLY A 116 -7.53 8.85 -6.08
N GLY A 117 -6.77 8.66 -4.98
CA GLY A 117 -7.03 7.59 -4.01
C GLY A 117 -6.47 6.22 -4.41
N VAL A 118 -5.72 6.16 -5.51
CA VAL A 118 -5.06 4.92 -5.97
C VAL A 118 -3.97 4.55 -4.97
N GLN A 119 -4.02 3.31 -4.48
CA GLN A 119 -3.00 2.77 -3.59
C GLN A 119 -1.92 2.05 -4.39
N VAL A 120 -0.68 2.40 -4.10
CA VAL A 120 0.50 1.85 -4.78
C VAL A 120 1.50 1.35 -3.75
N LEU A 121 1.92 0.10 -3.90
CA LEU A 121 2.99 -0.48 -3.11
C LEU A 121 4.26 -0.51 -3.96
N LYS A 122 5.20 0.39 -3.64
CA LYS A 122 6.50 0.48 -4.32
C LYS A 122 7.52 -0.36 -3.58
N THR A 123 8.23 -1.23 -4.30
CA THR A 123 9.10 -2.22 -3.67
C THR A 123 10.38 -2.44 -4.45
N LEU A 124 11.46 -2.74 -3.74
CA LEU A 124 12.64 -3.42 -4.28
C LEU A 124 12.60 -4.88 -3.88
N TRP A 125 13.11 -5.75 -4.74
CA TRP A 125 13.20 -7.17 -4.45
C TRP A 125 14.57 -7.75 -4.70
N MET A 126 14.84 -8.84 -3.96
CA MET A 126 16.00 -9.70 -4.18
C MET A 126 15.51 -11.12 -4.43
N LEU A 127 15.86 -11.70 -5.58
CA LEU A 127 15.65 -13.10 -5.90
C LEU A 127 16.96 -13.85 -5.67
N ARG A 128 16.91 -14.82 -4.75
CA ARG A 128 18.02 -15.68 -4.40
C ARG A 128 17.84 -17.06 -5.04
N SER A 129 18.71 -17.39 -5.99
CA SER A 129 18.87 -18.73 -6.54
C SER A 129 19.63 -19.62 -5.55
N ALA A 130 19.31 -20.92 -5.54
CA ALA A 130 20.09 -21.90 -4.81
C ALA A 130 21.41 -22.15 -5.56
N ALA A 131 22.54 -22.00 -4.86
CA ALA A 131 23.86 -22.29 -5.39
C ALA A 131 24.26 -23.73 -4.99
N GLU A 132 24.98 -24.43 -5.86
CA GLU A 132 25.50 -25.77 -5.56
C GLU A 132 26.64 -25.73 -4.52
N SER A 133 27.42 -24.65 -4.53
CA SER A 133 28.54 -24.43 -3.61
C SER A 133 28.68 -22.95 -3.22
N SER A 134 29.47 -22.67 -2.18
CA SER A 134 29.81 -21.31 -1.80
C SER A 134 30.70 -20.60 -2.83
N MET A 135 31.43 -21.33 -3.67
CA MET A 135 32.30 -20.77 -4.71
C MET A 135 31.49 -20.23 -5.90
N ASP A 136 30.36 -20.88 -6.21
CA ASP A 136 29.46 -20.48 -7.29
C ASP A 136 28.45 -19.41 -6.86
N ASN A 137 28.57 -18.91 -5.62
CA ASN A 137 27.57 -18.04 -5.00
C ASN A 137 27.44 -16.65 -5.64
N TRP A 138 28.48 -16.18 -6.33
CA TRP A 138 28.70 -14.78 -6.64
C TRP A 138 27.62 -14.13 -7.54
N ASP A 139 26.92 -14.92 -8.37
CA ASP A 139 25.88 -14.45 -9.30
C ASP A 139 24.46 -14.92 -8.93
N ASN A 140 24.29 -15.52 -7.75
CA ASN A 140 23.03 -16.17 -7.35
C ASN A 140 22.01 -15.22 -6.70
N THR A 141 22.27 -13.91 -6.69
CA THR A 141 21.34 -12.90 -6.19
C THR A 141 21.03 -11.88 -7.28
N ARG A 142 19.76 -11.82 -7.69
CA ARG A 142 19.24 -10.81 -8.63
C ARG A 142 18.45 -9.76 -7.86
N LEU A 143 18.45 -8.54 -8.37
CA LEU A 143 17.75 -7.40 -7.79
C LEU A 143 16.79 -6.82 -8.82
N GLY A 144 15.71 -6.21 -8.35
CA GLY A 144 14.79 -5.46 -9.20
C GLY A 144 13.86 -4.57 -8.39
N GLU A 145 12.98 -3.89 -9.10
CA GLU A 145 11.85 -3.13 -8.55
C GLU A 145 10.56 -3.82 -9.02
N ASP A 146 9.54 -3.82 -8.16
CA ASP A 146 8.17 -4.11 -8.56
C ASP A 146 7.29 -2.95 -8.04
N GLN A 147 6.40 -2.46 -8.89
CA GLN A 147 5.35 -1.53 -8.51
C GLN A 147 3.99 -2.22 -8.55
N PHE A 148 3.37 -2.38 -7.38
CA PHE A 148 2.06 -3.01 -7.27
C PHE A 148 0.94 -1.97 -7.19
N ILE A 149 -0.11 -2.16 -7.97
CA ILE A 149 -1.36 -1.38 -7.91
C ILE A 149 -2.45 -2.21 -7.24
N CYS A 150 -3.18 -1.62 -6.29
CA CYS A 150 -4.29 -2.30 -5.64
C CYS A 150 -5.45 -2.49 -6.64
N ALA A 151 -6.00 -3.71 -6.74
CA ALA A 151 -7.11 -4.02 -7.64
C ALA A 151 -8.38 -3.20 -7.34
N ARG A 152 -8.60 -2.80 -6.08
CA ARG A 152 -9.72 -1.93 -5.69
C ARG A 152 -9.64 -0.52 -6.31
N GLY A 153 -8.47 -0.09 -6.77
CA GLY A 153 -8.27 1.19 -7.45
C GLY A 153 -8.61 1.17 -8.94
N VAL A 154 -8.96 0.01 -9.51
CA VAL A 154 -9.17 -0.17 -10.97
C VAL A 154 -10.66 -0.13 -11.36
N GLU A 155 -11.59 -0.21 -10.41
CA GLU A 155 -13.05 -0.19 -10.67
C GLU A 155 -13.63 1.21 -11.05
N SER A 156 -12.81 2.20 -11.41
CA SER A 156 -13.32 3.55 -11.73
C SER A 156 -12.64 4.30 -12.89
N LEU A 157 -12.10 3.57 -13.87
CA LEU A 157 -11.69 4.15 -15.16
C LEU A 157 -12.60 3.67 -16.30
#